data_AF-A0A979FRI6-F1
#
_entry.id   AF-A0A979FRI6-F1
#
_cell.length_a   1.000
_cell.length_b   1.000
_cell.length_c   1.000
_cell.angle_alpha   90.00
_cell.angle_beta   90.00
_cell.angle_gamma   90.00
#
_symmetry.space_group_name_H-M   'P 1'
#
loop_
_entity.id
_entity.type
_entity.pdbx_description
1 polymer ?
#
loop_
_entity_poly.entity_id
_entity_poly.type
_entity_poly.pdbx_seq_one_letter_code
_entity_poly.pdbx_strand_id
1 'polypeptide(L)'
;MLFKLFSHVTLTHARGLVMIVSAYEILAKSGLGRFETEMAAARKLYDHFIYSLTKTALKCTSRASNSFSRCDPVNHKLGETYEMFTELLQGHLELESDMNERMSCSQNCAHYTTAEAMHCFSPTQQICGTQKRCHGTLRDCQ
;
A
#
# COMPACT_ATOMS: atom_id res chain seq x y z
N MET A 1 -3.12 -10.47 -6.01
CA MET A 1 -2.96 -11.06 -7.37
C MET A 1 -4.03 -12.10 -7.67
N LEU A 2 -4.31 -13.03 -6.74
CA LEU A 2 -5.35 -14.06 -6.91
C LEU A 2 -6.74 -13.50 -7.21
N PHE A 3 -7.14 -12.43 -6.50
CA PHE A 3 -8.41 -11.76 -6.77
C PHE A 3 -8.49 -11.25 -8.22
N LYS A 4 -7.43 -10.59 -8.72
CA LYS A 4 -7.37 -10.11 -10.10
C LYS A 4 -7.50 -11.25 -11.11
N LEU A 5 -6.80 -12.37 -10.87
CA LEU A 5 -6.92 -13.57 -11.73
C LEU A 5 -8.35 -14.09 -11.72
N PHE A 6 -8.95 -14.27 -10.55
CA PHE A 6 -10.34 -14.70 -10.42
C PHE A 6 -11.30 -13.77 -11.18
N SER A 7 -11.17 -12.45 -11.01
CA SER A 7 -11.98 -11.46 -11.73
C SER A 7 -11.80 -11.54 -13.26
N HIS A 8 -10.59 -11.76 -13.76
CA HIS A 8 -10.35 -11.91 -15.19
C HIS A 8 -10.94 -13.21 -15.75
N VAL A 9 -10.83 -14.31 -15.01
CA VAL A 9 -11.38 -15.61 -15.42
C VAL A 9 -12.91 -15.56 -15.43
N THR A 10 -13.55 -15.03 -14.38
CA THR A 10 -15.02 -14.91 -14.31
C THR A 10 -15.55 -13.99 -15.41
N LEU A 11 -14.88 -12.86 -15.68
CA LEU A 11 -15.25 -11.97 -16.78
C LEU A 11 -15.14 -12.65 -18.15
N THR A 12 -14.11 -13.48 -18.35
CA THR A 12 -13.94 -14.26 -19.58
C THR A 12 -15.08 -15.26 -19.76
N HIS A 13 -15.47 -15.99 -18.71
CA HIS A 13 -16.62 -16.90 -18.78
C HIS A 13 -17.94 -16.17 -19.05
N ALA A 14 -18.16 -15.00 -18.44
CA ALA A 14 -19.35 -14.19 -18.67
C ALA A 14 -19.42 -13.72 -20.13
N ARG A 15 -18.31 -13.23 -20.69
CA ARG A 15 -18.21 -12.87 -22.11
C ARG A 15 -18.48 -14.06 -23.01
N GLY A 16 -17.93 -15.24 -22.69
CA GLY A 16 -18.17 -16.47 -23.43
C GLY A 16 -19.64 -16.87 -23.47
N LEU A 17 -20.34 -16.79 -22.32
CA LEU A 17 -21.78 -17.04 -22.27
C LEU A 17 -22.56 -16.07 -23.17
N VAL A 18 -22.25 -14.77 -23.09
CA VAL A 18 -22.89 -13.75 -23.91
C VAL A 18 -22.67 -14.04 -25.39
N MET A 19 -21.45 -14.37 -25.81
CA MET A 19 -21.15 -14.71 -27.21
C MET A 19 -21.98 -15.90 -27.70
N ILE A 20 -22.09 -16.97 -26.91
CA ILE A 20 -22.84 -18.18 -27.27
C ILE A 20 -24.34 -17.85 -27.39
N VAL A 21 -24.91 -17.19 -26.39
CA VAL A 21 -26.34 -16.84 -26.38
C VAL A 21 -26.67 -15.89 -27.53
N SER A 22 -25.85 -14.86 -27.75
CA SER A 22 -26.05 -13.92 -28.86
C SER A 22 -25.94 -14.60 -30.23
N ALA A 23 -25.05 -15.58 -30.40
CA ALA A 23 -24.96 -16.34 -31.65
C ALA A 23 -26.26 -17.12 -31.93
N TYR A 24 -26.82 -17.80 -30.92
CA TYR A 24 -28.10 -18.50 -31.05
C TYR A 24 -29.28 -17.56 -31.26
N GLU A 25 -29.30 -16.39 -30.63
CA GLU A 25 -30.31 -15.37 -30.87
C GLU A 25 -30.29 -14.83 -32.31
N ILE A 26 -29.08 -14.64 -32.87
CA ILE A 26 -28.93 -14.23 -34.27
C ILE A 26 -29.47 -15.33 -35.20
N LEU A 27 -29.09 -16.59 -34.97
CA LEU A 27 -29.58 -17.72 -35.78
C LEU A 27 -31.10 -17.87 -35.70
N ALA A 28 -31.68 -17.67 -34.51
CA ALA A 28 -33.13 -17.68 -34.32
C ALA A 28 -33.82 -16.57 -35.12
N LYS A 29 -33.28 -15.34 -35.09
CA LYS A 29 -33.80 -14.21 -35.88
C LYS A 29 -33.65 -14.40 -37.39
N SER A 30 -32.63 -15.13 -37.82
CA SER A 30 -32.43 -15.49 -39.24
C SER A 30 -33.36 -16.60 -39.73
N GLY A 31 -34.25 -17.15 -38.89
CA GLY A 31 -35.23 -18.15 -39.28
C GLY A 31 -34.68 -19.58 -39.36
N LEU A 32 -33.48 -19.83 -38.83
CA LEU A 32 -32.80 -21.14 -38.90
C LEU A 32 -33.27 -22.15 -37.85
N GLY A 33 -34.20 -21.78 -36.96
CA GLY A 33 -34.77 -22.67 -35.96
C GLY A 33 -35.00 -22.02 -34.60
N ARG A 34 -35.36 -22.84 -33.61
CA ARG A 34 -35.48 -22.43 -32.20
C ARG A 34 -34.33 -23.05 -31.41
N PHE A 35 -33.55 -22.21 -30.71
CA PHE A 35 -32.33 -22.61 -29.99
C PHE A 35 -32.45 -22.43 -28.46
N GLU A 36 -33.68 -22.49 -27.92
CA GLU A 36 -33.94 -22.24 -26.50
C GLU A 36 -33.25 -23.28 -25.60
N THR A 37 -33.21 -24.54 -26.03
CA THR A 37 -32.57 -25.64 -25.30
C THR A 37 -31.06 -25.47 -25.19
N GLU A 38 -30.42 -25.02 -26.26
CA GLU A 38 -28.98 -24.79 -26.36
C GLU A 38 -28.58 -23.59 -25.50
N MET A 39 -29.36 -22.51 -25.57
CA MET A 39 -29.16 -21.34 -24.71
C MET A 39 -29.33 -21.69 -23.22
N ALA A 40 -30.34 -22.51 -22.87
CA ALA A 40 -30.54 -22.97 -21.50
C ALA A 40 -29.38 -23.89 -21.02
N ALA A 41 -28.90 -24.78 -21.89
CA ALA A 41 -27.75 -25.64 -21.59
C ALA A 41 -26.46 -24.82 -21.37
N ALA A 42 -26.21 -23.79 -22.20
CA ALA A 42 -25.08 -22.88 -22.04
C ALA A 42 -25.11 -22.12 -20.71
N ARG A 43 -26.29 -21.63 -20.30
CA ARG A 43 -26.49 -20.96 -19.00
C ARG A 43 -26.20 -21.92 -17.83
N LYS A 44 -26.75 -23.14 -17.90
CA LYS A 44 -26.53 -24.16 -16.86
C LYS A 44 -25.06 -24.55 -16.72
N LEU A 45 -24.34 -24.66 -17.85
CA LEU A 45 -22.89 -24.90 -17.84
C LEU A 45 -22.14 -23.73 -17.19
N TYR A 46 -22.46 -22.49 -17.55
CA TYR A 46 -21.88 -21.30 -16.93
C TYR A 46 -22.06 -21.29 -15.41
N ASP A 47 -23.28 -21.56 -14.92
CA ASP A 47 -23.58 -21.60 -13.49
C ASP A 47 -22.72 -22.66 -12.77
N HIS A 48 -22.58 -23.84 -13.38
CA HIS A 48 -21.74 -24.90 -12.83
C HIS A 48 -20.26 -24.49 -12.76
N PHE A 49 -19.73 -23.88 -13.81
CA PHE A 49 -18.35 -23.41 -13.85
C PHE A 49 -18.09 -22.31 -12.84
N ILE A 50 -18.95 -21.29 -12.76
CA ILE A 50 -18.79 -20.19 -11.82
C ILE A 50 -18.87 -20.68 -10.37
N TYR A 51 -19.79 -21.60 -10.06
CA TYR A 51 -19.89 -22.19 -8.74
C TYR A 51 -18.60 -22.93 -8.35
N SER A 52 -18.10 -23.80 -9.23
CA SER A 52 -16.86 -24.57 -9.01
C SER A 52 -15.64 -23.65 -8.87
N LEU A 53 -15.53 -22.66 -9.75
CA LEU A 53 -14.45 -21.68 -9.75
C LEU A 53 -14.45 -20.84 -8.46
N THR A 54 -15.61 -20.34 -8.03
CA THR A 54 -15.75 -19.52 -6.82
C THR A 54 -15.39 -20.33 -5.57
N LYS A 55 -15.88 -21.57 -5.48
CA LYS A 55 -15.55 -22.49 -4.39
C LYS A 55 -14.06 -22.79 -4.31
N THR A 56 -13.41 -22.97 -5.46
CA THR A 56 -11.96 -23.22 -5.54
C THR A 56 -11.17 -21.96 -5.20
N ALA A 57 -11.57 -20.80 -5.73
CA ALA A 57 -10.95 -19.52 -5.44
C ALA A 57 -10.96 -19.22 -3.94
N LEU A 58 -12.09 -19.42 -3.26
CA LEU A 58 -12.21 -19.21 -1.81
C LEU A 58 -11.28 -20.13 -0.99
N LYS A 59 -11.12 -21.39 -1.41
CA LYS A 59 -10.18 -22.32 -0.78
C LYS A 59 -8.72 -21.94 -1.02
N CYS A 60 -8.41 -21.41 -2.20
CA CYS A 60 -7.06 -20.97 -2.53
C CYS A 60 -6.71 -19.66 -1.82
N THR A 61 -7.63 -18.71 -1.73
CA THR A 61 -7.38 -17.42 -1.05
C THR A 61 -7.14 -17.59 0.44
N SER A 62 -7.85 -18.50 1.11
CA SER A 62 -7.64 -18.77 2.55
C SER A 62 -6.29 -19.44 2.86
N ARG A 63 -5.65 -20.08 1.87
CA ARG A 63 -4.35 -20.75 2.00
C ARG A 63 -3.19 -19.98 1.38
N ALA A 64 -3.48 -18.87 0.70
CA ALA A 64 -2.48 -18.11 -0.02
C ALA A 64 -1.63 -17.27 0.94
N SER A 65 -0.34 -17.13 0.65
CA SER A 65 0.53 -16.19 1.37
C SER A 65 0.08 -14.75 1.13
N ASN A 66 0.40 -13.86 2.07
CA ASN A 66 0.09 -12.42 2.00
C ASN A 66 0.59 -11.75 0.72
N SER A 67 1.67 -12.25 0.11
CA SER A 67 2.16 -11.78 -1.20
C SER A 67 1.14 -11.94 -2.34
N PHE A 68 0.30 -12.98 -2.30
CA PHE A 68 -0.74 -13.24 -3.31
C PHE A 68 -2.11 -12.70 -2.89
N SER A 69 -2.36 -12.62 -1.59
CA SER A 69 -3.55 -12.04 -0.96
C SER A 69 -3.33 -10.56 -0.61
N ARG A 70 -3.30 -9.71 -1.64
CA ARG A 70 -3.30 -8.25 -1.44
C ARG A 70 -4.74 -7.77 -1.26
N CYS A 71 -5.07 -7.36 -0.03
CA CYS A 71 -6.33 -6.70 0.34
C CYS A 71 -6.11 -5.19 0.53
N ASP A 72 -5.16 -4.60 -0.20
CA ASP A 72 -4.87 -3.17 -0.07
C ASP A 72 -6.14 -2.37 -0.45
N PRO A 73 -6.58 -1.43 0.41
CA PRO A 73 -7.76 -0.63 0.16
C PRO A 73 -7.54 0.29 -1.04
N VAL A 74 -8.60 0.59 -1.79
CA VAL A 74 -8.52 1.47 -2.97
C VAL A 74 -7.98 2.85 -2.61
N ASN A 75 -8.38 3.35 -1.44
CA ASN A 75 -7.90 4.62 -0.89
C ASN A 75 -7.17 4.34 0.42
N HIS A 76 -5.89 4.65 0.43
CA HIS A 76 -5.07 4.59 1.63
C HIS A 76 -5.32 5.84 2.49
N LYS A 77 -5.60 5.64 3.78
CA LYS A 77 -5.73 6.68 4.81
C LYS A 77 -4.60 6.58 5.83
N LEU A 78 -4.01 7.74 6.16
CA LEU A 78 -2.96 7.88 7.17
C LEU A 78 -3.52 7.51 8.56
N GLY A 79 -2.80 6.67 9.30
CA GLY A 79 -3.17 6.20 10.64
C GLY A 79 -4.17 5.03 10.67
N GLU A 80 -4.83 4.69 9.55
CA GLU A 80 -5.69 3.51 9.45
C GLU A 80 -5.02 2.39 8.63
N THR A 81 -4.50 2.74 7.45
CA THR A 81 -4.06 1.76 6.44
C THR A 81 -2.57 1.87 6.12
N TYR A 82 -1.96 2.98 6.49
CA TYR A 82 -0.52 3.20 6.43
C TYR A 82 -0.15 4.26 7.46
N GLU A 83 1.08 4.18 7.94
CA GLU A 83 1.72 5.17 8.80
C GLU A 83 2.84 5.85 8.02
N MET A 84 2.99 7.16 8.18
CA MET A 84 4.12 7.89 7.60
C MET A 84 5.18 8.07 8.67
N PHE A 85 6.36 7.52 8.43
CA PHE A 85 7.53 7.85 9.22
C PHE A 85 8.12 9.17 8.73
N THR A 86 7.74 10.29 9.37
CA THR A 86 8.25 11.62 9.00
C THR A 86 9.69 11.87 9.46
N GLU A 87 10.18 11.09 10.43
CA GLU A 87 11.45 11.32 11.15
C GLU A 87 12.33 10.04 11.15
N LEU A 88 12.28 9.20 10.10
CA LEU A 88 13.02 7.93 10.04
C LEU A 88 14.55 8.11 9.99
N LEU A 89 15.02 9.26 9.51
CA LEU A 89 16.42 9.66 9.47
C LEU A 89 16.53 11.04 10.12
N GLN A 90 16.54 11.10 11.45
CA GLN A 90 16.81 12.33 12.19
C GLN A 90 18.31 12.61 12.19
N GLY A 91 18.77 13.44 11.26
CA GLY A 91 19.99 14.21 11.45
C GLY A 91 19.67 15.41 12.33
N HIS A 92 20.30 15.51 13.50
CA HIS A 92 20.12 16.62 14.42
C HIS A 92 21.37 17.51 14.36
N LEU A 93 21.19 18.80 14.08
CA LEU A 93 22.29 19.75 13.91
C LEU A 93 22.33 20.70 15.10
N GLU A 94 23.38 20.62 15.91
CA GLU A 94 23.58 21.54 17.03
C GLU A 94 24.88 22.33 16.83
N LEU A 95 24.84 23.62 17.17
CA LEU A 95 26.02 24.47 17.13
C LEU A 95 26.80 24.35 18.44
N GLU A 96 28.11 24.55 18.39
CA GLU A 96 28.97 24.47 19.58
C GLU A 96 28.53 25.45 20.68
N SER A 97 28.11 26.66 20.30
CA SER A 97 27.62 27.69 21.22
C SER A 97 26.40 27.24 22.02
N ASP A 98 25.64 26.27 21.52
CA ASP A 98 24.40 25.77 22.14
C ASP A 98 24.66 24.51 22.99
N MET A 99 25.86 23.93 22.88
CA MET A 99 26.31 22.72 23.59
C MET A 99 27.15 23.00 24.84
N ASN A 100 27.46 24.26 25.16
CA ASN A 100 28.24 24.62 26.34
C ASN A 100 27.64 25.79 27.14
N GLU A 101 27.86 25.80 28.44
CA GLU A 101 27.36 26.85 29.36
C GLU A 101 27.92 28.24 29.03
N ARG A 102 29.10 28.30 28.43
CA ARG A 102 29.82 29.55 28.12
C ARG A 102 29.34 30.24 26.85
N MET A 103 28.44 29.60 26.09
CA MET A 103 27.98 30.06 24.78
C MET A 103 29.13 30.42 23.82
N SER A 104 30.21 29.63 23.88
CA SER A 104 31.44 29.87 23.11
C SER A 104 31.58 28.90 21.93
N CYS A 105 32.28 29.31 20.88
CA CYS A 105 32.60 28.49 19.70
C CYS A 105 34.13 28.38 19.52
N SER A 106 34.82 27.92 20.57
CA SER A 106 36.29 27.95 20.64
C SER A 106 36.92 26.57 20.62
N GLN A 107 36.11 25.51 20.68
CA GLN A 107 36.57 24.13 20.66
C GLN A 107 36.16 23.46 19.34
N ASN A 108 36.36 22.15 19.25
CA ASN A 108 35.98 21.35 18.09
C ASN A 108 35.24 20.10 18.56
N CYS A 109 34.69 19.32 17.62
CA CYS A 109 33.92 18.11 17.93
C CYS A 109 34.69 17.11 18.82
N ALA A 110 36.02 17.01 18.66
CA ALA A 110 36.84 16.09 19.46
C ALA A 110 36.88 16.45 20.96
N HIS A 111 36.59 17.70 21.32
CA HIS A 111 36.48 18.14 22.70
C HIS A 111 35.16 17.69 23.36
N TYR A 112 34.15 17.32 22.56
CA TYR A 112 32.81 16.97 23.04
C TYR A 112 32.51 15.49 22.82
N THR A 113 33.09 14.62 23.65
CA THR A 113 32.75 13.18 23.68
C THR A 113 31.31 12.94 24.14
N THR A 114 30.81 13.84 24.99
CA THR A 114 29.46 13.80 25.53
C THR A 114 29.01 15.24 25.74
N ALA A 115 27.93 15.64 25.07
CA ALA A 115 27.38 16.99 25.15
C ALA A 115 25.86 16.95 25.23
N GLU A 116 25.26 18.04 25.70
CA GLU A 116 23.82 18.21 25.79
C GLU A 116 23.44 19.56 25.18
N ALA A 117 22.30 19.63 24.50
CA ALA A 117 21.78 20.90 23.99
C ALA A 117 21.24 21.73 25.16
N MET A 118 22.02 22.71 25.63
CA MET A 118 21.73 23.49 26.83
C MET A 118 20.92 24.75 26.54
N HIS A 119 21.27 25.46 25.47
CA HIS A 119 20.70 26.77 25.15
C HIS A 119 20.46 26.90 23.64
N CYS A 120 19.86 28.02 23.24
CA CYS A 120 19.76 28.41 21.83
C CYS A 120 20.10 29.89 21.79
N PHE A 121 21.31 30.21 21.36
CA PHE A 121 21.89 31.55 21.47
C PHE A 121 21.09 32.61 20.70
N SER A 122 20.58 32.27 19.51
CA SER A 122 19.75 33.15 18.67
C SER A 122 18.60 32.39 18.02
N PRO A 123 17.44 32.27 18.70
CA PRO A 123 16.31 31.45 18.25
C PRO A 123 15.71 31.86 16.90
N THR A 124 15.84 33.12 16.50
CA THR A 124 15.30 33.64 15.24
C THR A 124 16.24 33.46 14.06
N GLN A 125 17.51 33.14 14.30
CA GLN A 125 18.56 33.06 13.26
C GLN A 125 19.24 31.69 13.17
N GLN A 126 19.15 30.87 14.23
CA GLN A 126 19.80 29.56 14.31
C GLN A 126 18.81 28.41 14.13
N ILE A 127 19.35 27.26 13.73
CA ILE A 127 18.60 26.03 13.48
C ILE A 127 17.86 25.57 14.75
N CYS A 128 18.46 25.78 15.94
CA CYS A 128 17.90 25.43 17.25
C CYS A 128 16.50 26.02 17.53
N GLY A 129 16.12 27.14 16.91
CA GLY A 129 14.78 27.72 17.06
C GLY A 129 13.75 27.16 16.08
N THR A 130 14.19 26.50 15.00
CA THR A 130 13.32 25.91 13.97
C THR A 130 13.14 24.40 14.12
N GLN A 131 14.15 23.71 14.64
CA GLN A 131 14.11 22.26 14.88
C GLN A 131 13.52 21.95 16.26
N LYS A 132 12.94 20.75 16.42
CA LYS A 132 12.58 20.26 17.76
C LYS A 132 13.87 20.06 18.57
N ARG A 133 13.85 20.50 19.81
CA ARG A 133 15.00 20.36 20.72
C ARG A 133 15.26 18.88 21.02
N CYS A 134 16.51 18.45 20.91
CA CYS A 134 16.92 17.14 21.38
C CYS A 134 17.14 17.19 22.89
N HIS A 135 16.46 16.31 23.62
CA HIS A 135 16.65 16.11 25.06
C HIS A 135 17.62 14.96 25.39
N GLY A 136 18.20 14.35 24.35
CA GLY A 136 19.18 13.29 24.49
C GLY A 136 20.61 13.82 24.60
N THR A 137 21.51 12.93 25.01
CA THR A 137 22.94 13.21 25.05
C THR A 137 23.55 13.01 23.67
N LEU A 138 24.25 14.03 23.17
CA LEU A 138 25.05 13.99 21.94
C LEU A 138 26.37 13.28 22.22
N ARG A 139 26.75 12.33 21.36
CA ARG A 139 28.00 11.58 21.49
C ARG A 139 28.81 11.69 20.21
N ASP A 140 30.09 12.00 20.36
CA ASP A 140 31.08 12.03 19.29
C ASP A 140 30.71 12.88 18.05
N CYS A 141 29.76 13.81 18.20
CA CYS A 141 29.20 14.61 17.10
C CYS A 141 28.78 13.77 15.87
N GLN A 142 28.18 12.60 16.08
CA GLN A 142 27.63 11.71 15.04
C GLN A 142 26.11 11.58 15.12
#